data_AF-A0A2W7LRI4-F1
#
_entry.id   AF-A0A2W7LRI4-F1
#
_cell.length_a   1.000
_cell.length_b   1.000
_cell.length_c   1.000
_cell.angle_alpha   90.00
_cell.angle_beta   90.00
_cell.angle_gamma   90.00
#
_symmetry.space_group_name_H-M   'P 1'
#
loop_
_entity.id
_entity.type
_entity.pdbx_description
1 polymer ?
#
loop_
_entity_poly.entity_id
_entity_poly.type
_entity_poly.pdbx_seq_one_letter_code
_entity_poly.pdbx_strand_id
1 'polypeptide(L)'
;MPKGDYDKLKSHQKAMAFWEDAGLAGIGSKHWHFPPKEFVGAFRKCGWLSERELTQLLPSNILRKGNSGWLFEAVAIGTATKSKISTVKDDLNKALRKFLISGSPFRMAAFFGNSTQETQWFGKLHENDSSARYSPWDGRGFFQLTWPDNYVKYWRFRGRKISESTAKSLSAAAKSADKTRDKSYLADAALTSKGLTSEMIRWRSDVGDKGHDAAMSAGAYWAWTGAAQFADKSPVLVRDTEQVGTKNYVYYTCESFGQVASTVNYGRPMPDPSKIKSVYGIVTRYQAYTNALTVLTELMSYPDAVGKLNEKPEDFKPRRE
;
A
#
# COMPACT_ATOMS: atom_id res chain seq x y z
N MET A 1 29.99 -40.82 -7.96
CA MET A 1 28.99 -41.85 -8.31
C MET A 1 29.37 -42.41 -9.67
N PRO A 2 29.43 -43.75 -9.86
CA PRO A 2 29.70 -44.36 -11.16
C PRO A 2 28.70 -43.88 -12.22
N LYS A 3 29.13 -43.77 -13.49
CA LYS A 3 28.32 -43.22 -14.59
C LYS A 3 26.97 -43.95 -14.75
N GLY A 4 26.97 -45.28 -14.63
CA GLY A 4 25.75 -46.09 -14.72
C GLY A 4 24.72 -45.83 -13.60
N ASP A 5 25.19 -45.51 -12.39
CA ASP A 5 24.32 -45.19 -11.25
C ASP A 5 23.74 -43.78 -11.37
N TYR A 6 24.51 -42.84 -11.93
CA TYR A 6 24.02 -41.51 -12.27
C TYR A 6 22.91 -41.54 -13.33
N ASP A 7 23.09 -42.35 -14.38
CA ASP A 7 22.10 -42.46 -15.46
C ASP A 7 20.80 -43.14 -14.98
N LYS A 8 20.90 -44.13 -14.08
CA LYS A 8 19.73 -44.72 -13.40
C LYS A 8 19.00 -43.70 -12.53
N LEU A 9 19.73 -42.97 -11.68
CA LEU A 9 19.12 -41.95 -10.81
C LEU A 9 18.44 -40.84 -11.63
N LYS A 10 19.10 -40.36 -12.68
CA LYS A 10 18.56 -39.34 -13.59
C LYS A 10 17.30 -39.82 -14.32
N SER A 11 17.28 -41.07 -14.77
CA SER A 11 16.11 -41.66 -15.42
C SER A 11 14.95 -41.82 -14.44
N HIS A 12 15.23 -42.26 -13.20
CA HIS A 12 14.24 -42.34 -12.14
C HIS A 12 13.65 -40.98 -11.76
N GLN A 13 14.50 -39.96 -11.60
CA GLN A 13 14.05 -38.59 -11.32
C GLN A 13 13.23 -37.99 -12.47
N LYS A 14 13.61 -38.24 -13.74
CA LYS A 14 12.82 -37.83 -14.90
C LYS A 14 11.47 -38.53 -14.96
N ALA A 15 11.42 -39.83 -14.70
CA ALA A 15 10.17 -40.57 -14.60
C ALA A 15 9.24 -40.02 -13.51
N MET A 16 9.80 -39.56 -12.38
CA MET A 16 9.03 -38.99 -11.26
C MET A 16 8.67 -37.51 -11.41
N ALA A 17 9.37 -36.76 -12.25
CA ALA A 17 9.16 -35.31 -12.39
C ALA A 17 8.53 -34.92 -13.74
N PHE A 18 8.71 -35.75 -14.76
CA PHE A 18 8.37 -35.52 -16.17
C PHE A 18 7.89 -36.83 -16.83
N TRP A 19 6.99 -37.54 -16.15
CA TRP A 19 6.43 -38.86 -16.52
C TRP A 19 5.79 -38.91 -17.91
N GLU A 20 5.27 -37.79 -18.40
CA GLU A 20 4.66 -37.65 -19.73
C GLU A 20 5.70 -37.93 -20.84
N ASP A 21 6.95 -37.47 -20.63
CA ASP A 21 8.09 -37.71 -21.51
C ASP A 21 8.77 -39.07 -21.24
N ALA A 22 8.44 -39.73 -20.12
CA ALA A 22 9.14 -40.93 -19.64
C ALA A 22 8.53 -42.25 -20.11
N GLY A 23 7.33 -42.25 -20.71
CA GLY A 23 6.72 -43.43 -21.35
C GLY A 23 6.56 -44.64 -20.43
N LEU A 24 6.12 -44.42 -19.18
CA LEU A 24 6.07 -45.46 -18.15
C LEU A 24 5.05 -46.57 -18.47
N ALA A 25 5.50 -47.82 -18.42
CA ALA A 25 4.65 -48.99 -18.62
C ALA A 25 3.55 -49.05 -17.55
N GLY A 26 2.29 -49.21 -17.98
CA GLY A 26 1.12 -49.29 -17.10
C GLY A 26 0.50 -47.93 -16.71
N ILE A 27 1.12 -46.81 -17.09
CA ILE A 27 0.57 -45.46 -16.91
C ILE A 27 0.24 -44.91 -18.29
N GLY A 28 -1.05 -44.94 -18.67
CA GLY A 28 -1.50 -44.40 -19.95
C GLY A 28 -1.21 -42.90 -20.08
N SER A 29 -1.07 -42.40 -21.32
CA SER A 29 -0.72 -40.98 -21.59
C SER A 29 -1.72 -39.95 -21.03
N LYS A 30 -2.94 -40.36 -20.69
CA LYS A 30 -3.92 -39.56 -19.92
C LYS A 30 -4.11 -40.13 -18.53
N HIS A 31 -3.55 -39.47 -17.53
CA HIS A 31 -3.74 -39.78 -16.11
C HIS A 31 -3.66 -38.49 -15.27
N TRP A 32 -4.28 -38.50 -14.08
CA TRP A 32 -4.15 -37.39 -13.15
C TRP A 32 -2.75 -37.37 -12.54
N HIS A 33 -2.08 -36.23 -12.62
CA HIS A 33 -0.81 -36.00 -11.94
C HIS A 33 -0.74 -34.55 -11.43
N PHE A 34 0.19 -34.28 -10.51
CA PHE A 34 0.48 -32.93 -10.03
C PHE A 34 1.61 -32.34 -10.88
N PRO A 35 1.36 -31.29 -11.69
CA PRO A 35 2.38 -30.66 -12.51
C PRO A 35 3.16 -29.60 -11.70
N PRO A 36 4.39 -29.91 -11.20
CA PRO A 36 5.05 -29.04 -10.23
C PRO A 36 5.42 -27.68 -10.83
N LYS A 37 5.75 -27.65 -12.14
CA LYS A 37 6.08 -26.42 -12.87
C LYS A 37 4.87 -25.47 -12.98
N GLU A 38 3.70 -25.99 -13.29
CA GLU A 38 2.47 -25.20 -13.35
C GLU A 38 2.02 -24.77 -11.96
N PHE A 39 2.17 -25.64 -10.95
CA PHE A 39 1.92 -25.26 -9.57
C PHE A 39 2.81 -24.10 -9.12
N VAL A 40 4.12 -24.20 -9.34
CA VAL A 40 5.07 -23.11 -9.06
C VAL A 40 4.73 -21.88 -9.90
N GLY A 41 4.41 -22.05 -11.19
CA GLY A 41 4.01 -20.97 -12.09
C GLY A 41 2.74 -20.25 -11.64
N ALA A 42 1.76 -20.97 -11.07
CA ALA A 42 0.56 -20.40 -10.49
C ALA A 42 0.87 -19.71 -9.15
N PHE A 43 1.68 -20.33 -8.31
CA PHE A 43 2.05 -19.79 -6.99
C PHE A 43 2.91 -18.53 -7.09
N ARG A 44 3.78 -18.42 -8.11
CA ARG A 44 4.53 -17.20 -8.43
C ARG A 44 3.64 -16.01 -8.82
N LYS A 45 2.39 -16.26 -9.22
CA LYS A 45 1.39 -15.21 -9.49
C LYS A 45 0.58 -14.85 -8.24
N CYS A 46 0.82 -15.53 -7.11
CA CYS A 46 0.21 -15.19 -5.84
C CYS A 46 0.85 -13.90 -5.31
N GLY A 47 0.13 -12.79 -5.39
CA GLY A 47 0.55 -11.51 -4.81
C GLY A 47 0.14 -11.34 -3.35
N TRP A 48 -0.14 -12.44 -2.63
CA TRP A 48 -0.47 -12.37 -1.21
C TRP A 48 0.82 -12.31 -0.39
N LEU A 49 0.85 -11.41 0.58
CA LEU A 49 2.00 -11.19 1.45
C LEU A 49 1.74 -11.79 2.83
N SER A 50 2.72 -12.54 3.32
CA SER A 50 2.79 -12.97 4.72
C SER A 50 3.04 -11.78 5.65
N GLU A 51 2.93 -12.01 6.96
CA GLU A 51 3.27 -11.01 7.97
C GLU A 51 4.71 -10.52 7.84
N ARG A 52 5.65 -11.44 7.62
CA ARG A 52 7.07 -11.11 7.46
C ARG A 52 7.29 -10.25 6.22
N GLU A 53 6.68 -10.60 5.10
CA GLU A 53 6.80 -9.82 3.86
C GLU A 53 6.18 -8.43 4.02
N LEU A 54 4.99 -8.33 4.64
CA LEU A 54 4.37 -7.04 4.96
C LEU A 54 5.27 -6.17 5.84
N THR A 55 5.93 -6.76 6.84
CA THR A 55 6.89 -5.99 7.65
C THR A 55 8.12 -5.58 6.85
N GLN A 56 8.64 -6.45 5.97
CA GLN A 56 9.81 -6.14 5.13
C GLN A 56 9.55 -4.95 4.19
N LEU A 57 8.30 -4.68 3.81
CA LEU A 57 7.93 -3.49 3.05
C LEU A 57 8.13 -2.18 3.82
N LEU A 58 8.24 -2.21 5.15
CA LEU A 58 8.49 -1.04 5.97
C LEU A 58 9.99 -0.71 5.99
N PRO A 59 10.41 0.51 5.59
CA PRO A 59 11.81 0.87 5.54
C PRO A 59 12.45 0.82 6.93
N SER A 60 13.75 0.52 7.01
CA SER A 60 14.50 0.49 8.28
C SER A 60 14.79 1.88 8.84
N ASN A 61 14.92 2.88 7.96
CA ASN A 61 15.18 4.27 8.31
C ASN A 61 14.45 5.18 7.32
N ILE A 62 14.18 6.41 7.73
CA ILE A 62 13.53 7.42 6.89
C ILE A 62 14.15 8.80 7.07
N LEU A 63 13.99 9.63 6.04
CA LEU A 63 14.16 11.07 6.09
C LEU A 63 12.81 11.71 6.35
N ARG A 64 12.75 12.56 7.37
CA ARG A 64 11.56 13.32 7.74
C ARG A 64 11.89 14.80 7.85
N LYS A 65 11.03 15.63 7.29
CA LYS A 65 11.14 17.08 7.43
C LYS A 65 10.62 17.51 8.80
N GLY A 66 11.51 17.96 9.68
CA GLY A 66 11.18 18.58 10.95
C GLY A 66 11.09 20.11 10.85
N ASN A 67 10.84 20.76 11.98
CA ASN A 67 10.74 22.23 12.05
C ASN A 67 12.09 22.93 11.78
N SER A 68 13.20 22.31 12.18
CA SER A 68 14.55 22.89 12.10
C SER A 68 15.41 22.31 10.97
N GLY A 69 14.81 21.55 10.05
CA GLY A 69 15.51 20.87 8.96
C GLY A 69 15.16 19.39 8.86
N TRP A 70 15.96 18.64 8.10
CA TRP A 70 15.78 17.21 7.91
C TRP A 70 16.32 16.41 9.09
N LEU A 71 15.60 15.33 9.40
CA LEU A 71 15.97 14.33 10.38
C LEU A 71 16.11 12.97 9.68
N PHE A 72 17.08 12.18 10.11
CA PHE A 72 17.23 10.78 9.71
C PHE A 72 16.91 9.90 10.92
N GLU A 73 15.85 9.11 10.81
CA GLU A 73 15.26 8.39 11.95
C GLU A 73 15.16 6.90 11.65
N ALA A 74 15.46 6.07 12.64
CA ALA A 74 15.21 4.64 12.58
C ALA A 74 13.70 4.36 12.74
N VAL A 75 13.17 3.45 11.94
CA VAL A 75 11.77 3.01 12.04
C VAL A 75 11.71 1.79 12.95
N ALA A 76 11.29 1.99 14.19
CA ALA A 76 11.08 0.93 15.16
C ALA A 76 9.75 0.22 14.91
N ILE A 77 9.78 -1.11 14.77
CA ILE A 77 8.59 -1.95 14.64
C ILE A 77 8.31 -2.62 15.96
N GLY A 78 7.48 -1.97 16.77
CA GLY A 78 7.05 -2.46 18.09
C GLY A 78 5.96 -3.52 18.00
N THR A 79 5.62 -4.10 19.15
CA THR A 79 4.58 -5.13 19.30
C THR A 79 3.23 -4.69 18.75
N ALA A 80 2.86 -3.41 18.91
CA ALA A 80 1.61 -2.86 18.41
C ALA A 80 1.51 -2.94 16.88
N THR A 81 2.56 -2.55 16.16
CA THR A 81 2.62 -2.64 14.69
C THR A 81 2.57 -4.10 14.23
N LYS A 82 3.31 -5.00 14.87
CA LYS A 82 3.29 -6.44 14.53
C LYS A 82 1.91 -7.05 14.72
N SER A 83 1.26 -6.76 15.85
CA SER A 83 -0.10 -7.19 16.13
C SER A 83 -1.08 -6.63 15.11
N LYS A 84 -0.93 -5.35 14.73
CA LYS A 84 -1.75 -4.72 13.69
C LYS A 84 -1.58 -5.42 12.34
N ILE A 85 -0.35 -5.65 11.88
CA ILE A 85 -0.04 -6.38 10.63
C ILE A 85 -0.71 -7.76 10.67
N SER A 86 -0.53 -8.53 11.74
CA SER A 86 -1.14 -9.85 11.88
C SER A 86 -2.67 -9.82 11.78
N THR A 87 -3.30 -8.83 12.41
CA THR A 87 -4.77 -8.66 12.40
C THR A 87 -5.31 -8.28 11.03
N VAL A 88 -4.58 -7.51 10.23
CA VAL A 88 -5.10 -6.93 8.98
C VAL A 88 -4.63 -7.65 7.72
N LYS A 89 -3.63 -8.53 7.80
CA LYS A 89 -2.97 -9.14 6.62
C LYS A 89 -3.96 -9.79 5.64
N ASP A 90 -4.92 -10.56 6.16
CA ASP A 90 -5.82 -11.35 5.32
C ASP A 90 -6.81 -10.46 4.59
N ASP A 91 -7.34 -9.46 5.30
CA ASP A 91 -8.26 -8.47 4.73
C ASP A 91 -7.55 -7.55 3.74
N LEU A 92 -6.29 -7.19 4.01
CA LEU A 92 -5.46 -6.42 3.11
C LEU A 92 -5.17 -7.20 1.82
N ASN A 93 -4.74 -8.45 1.91
CA ASN A 93 -4.50 -9.31 0.75
C ASN A 93 -5.77 -9.51 -0.10
N LYS A 94 -6.93 -9.71 0.54
CA LYS A 94 -8.23 -9.78 -0.15
C LYS A 94 -8.55 -8.48 -0.89
N ALA A 95 -8.34 -7.33 -0.26
CA ALA A 95 -8.56 -6.03 -0.90
C ALA A 95 -7.59 -5.80 -2.07
N LEU A 96 -6.29 -6.03 -1.88
CA LEU A 96 -5.29 -5.88 -2.95
C LEU A 96 -5.63 -6.73 -4.17
N ARG A 97 -6.09 -7.97 -3.97
CA ARG A 97 -6.59 -8.83 -5.05
C ARG A 97 -7.86 -8.28 -5.68
N LYS A 98 -8.86 -7.90 -4.87
CA LYS A 98 -10.17 -7.42 -5.32
C LYS A 98 -10.08 -6.17 -6.20
N PHE A 99 -9.15 -5.28 -5.88
CA PHE A 99 -8.93 -4.03 -6.63
C PHE A 99 -7.80 -4.14 -7.66
N LEU A 100 -7.37 -5.37 -7.99
CA LEU A 100 -6.32 -5.66 -8.98
C LEU A 100 -4.98 -4.96 -8.69
N ILE A 101 -4.71 -4.63 -7.44
CA ILE A 101 -3.47 -4.01 -6.98
C ILE A 101 -2.38 -5.09 -6.94
N SER A 102 -2.69 -6.29 -6.44
CA SER A 102 -1.75 -7.41 -6.37
C SER A 102 -1.41 -8.03 -7.75
N GLY A 103 -2.02 -7.53 -8.83
CA GLY A 103 -1.72 -7.96 -10.20
C GLY A 103 -0.45 -7.36 -10.80
N SER A 104 0.16 -6.38 -10.12
CA SER A 104 1.40 -5.74 -10.55
C SER A 104 2.25 -5.38 -9.31
N PRO A 105 3.53 -5.77 -9.26
CA PRO A 105 4.40 -5.40 -8.15
C PRO A 105 4.61 -3.87 -8.08
N PHE A 106 4.49 -3.14 -9.18
CA PHE A 106 4.54 -1.67 -9.20
C PHE A 106 3.31 -1.04 -8.56
N ARG A 107 2.12 -1.60 -8.80
CA ARG A 107 0.88 -1.19 -8.10
C ARG A 107 0.98 -1.46 -6.61
N MET A 108 1.45 -2.65 -6.23
CA MET A 108 1.69 -2.98 -4.82
C MET A 108 2.68 -2.01 -4.19
N ALA A 109 3.85 -1.79 -4.80
CA ALA A 109 4.84 -0.86 -4.28
C ALA A 109 4.27 0.55 -4.11
N ALA A 110 3.50 1.05 -5.09
CA ALA A 110 2.88 2.37 -5.01
C ALA A 110 1.77 2.44 -3.95
N PHE A 111 0.99 1.38 -3.76
CA PHE A 111 0.02 1.29 -2.67
C PHE A 111 0.73 1.34 -1.32
N PHE A 112 1.75 0.50 -1.12
CA PHE A 112 2.46 0.39 0.14
C PHE A 112 3.31 1.62 0.47
N GLY A 113 3.93 2.25 -0.54
CA GLY A 113 4.65 3.50 -0.37
C GLY A 113 3.78 4.62 0.20
N ASN A 114 2.50 4.66 -0.20
CA ASN A 114 1.53 5.59 0.37
C ASN A 114 1.04 5.13 1.75
N SER A 115 0.56 3.89 1.87
CA SER A 115 -0.03 3.40 3.11
C SER A 115 0.96 3.44 4.28
N THR A 116 2.24 3.18 4.03
CA THR A 116 3.29 3.25 5.06
C THR A 116 3.39 4.65 5.66
N GLN A 117 3.32 5.71 4.84
CA GLN A 117 3.34 7.09 5.35
C GLN A 117 2.04 7.43 6.08
N GLU A 118 0.89 7.10 5.48
CA GLU A 118 -0.44 7.44 6.00
C GLU A 118 -0.74 6.79 7.36
N THR A 119 -0.20 5.60 7.59
CA THR A 119 -0.50 4.79 8.78
C THR A 119 0.59 4.85 9.85
N GLN A 120 1.58 5.73 9.69
CA GLN A 120 2.77 5.77 10.55
C GLN A 120 3.39 4.36 10.67
N TRP A 121 3.81 3.82 9.52
CA TRP A 121 4.42 2.48 9.39
C TRP A 121 3.52 1.37 9.96
N PHE A 122 2.23 1.41 9.63
CA PHE A 122 1.19 0.47 10.07
C PHE A 122 0.92 0.50 11.59
N GLY A 123 1.46 1.50 12.30
CA GLY A 123 1.20 1.71 13.73
C GLY A 123 -0.21 2.23 14.01
N LYS A 124 -0.83 2.93 13.06
CA LYS A 124 -2.10 3.65 13.27
C LYS A 124 -3.02 3.57 12.05
N LEU A 125 -4.24 3.10 12.26
CA LEU A 125 -5.31 3.10 11.23
C LEU A 125 -6.40 4.13 11.50
N HIS A 126 -6.34 4.86 12.62
CA HIS A 126 -7.25 5.96 12.92
C HIS A 126 -6.43 7.09 13.53
N GLU A 127 -6.41 8.24 12.86
CA GLU A 127 -5.68 9.44 13.26
C GLU A 127 -6.03 9.90 14.69
N ASN A 128 -7.27 9.71 15.13
CA ASN A 128 -7.77 10.08 16.45
C ASN A 128 -7.33 11.50 16.86
N ASP A 129 -7.34 12.43 15.91
CA ASP A 129 -7.00 13.82 16.14
C ASP A 129 -8.28 14.61 16.38
N SER A 130 -8.60 14.82 17.66
CA SER A 130 -9.74 15.63 18.05
C SER A 130 -9.56 17.10 17.72
N SER A 131 -8.34 17.58 17.48
CA SER A 131 -8.04 18.97 17.11
C SER A 131 -8.26 19.24 15.62
N ALA A 132 -8.23 18.20 14.79
CA ALA A 132 -8.42 18.33 13.36
C ALA A 132 -9.75 19.02 13.00
N ARG A 133 -9.69 19.93 12.03
CA ARG A 133 -10.85 20.72 11.56
C ARG A 133 -12.01 19.88 11.02
N TYR A 134 -11.72 18.62 10.66
CA TYR A 134 -12.69 17.67 10.13
C TYR A 134 -13.15 16.64 11.18
N SER A 135 -12.66 16.69 12.42
CA SER A 135 -13.08 15.77 13.49
C SER A 135 -14.60 15.86 13.73
N PRO A 136 -15.33 14.74 13.93
CA PRO A 136 -14.88 13.34 14.08
C PRO A 136 -14.73 12.56 12.76
N TRP A 137 -14.68 13.23 11.60
CA TRP A 137 -14.48 12.66 10.26
C TRP A 137 -13.01 12.65 9.84
N ASP A 138 -12.15 12.37 10.81
CA ASP A 138 -10.71 12.25 10.72
C ASP A 138 -10.22 10.99 10.01
N GLY A 139 -8.92 10.95 9.74
CA GLY A 139 -8.30 9.94 8.88
C GLY A 139 -8.47 8.52 9.41
N ARG A 140 -9.02 7.62 8.59
CA ARG A 140 -9.14 6.19 8.91
C ARG A 140 -8.71 5.26 7.77
N GLY A 141 -8.24 4.07 8.11
CA GLY A 141 -7.78 3.05 7.17
C GLY A 141 -6.40 3.35 6.57
N PHE A 142 -5.99 2.53 5.59
CA PHE A 142 -4.63 2.58 5.04
C PHE A 142 -4.32 3.86 4.26
N PHE A 143 -5.34 4.53 3.71
CA PHE A 143 -5.21 5.80 2.97
C PHE A 143 -5.87 6.99 3.71
N GLN A 144 -6.11 6.85 5.01
CA GLN A 144 -6.62 7.93 5.88
C GLN A 144 -7.84 8.66 5.28
N LEU A 145 -8.92 7.92 5.03
CA LEU A 145 -10.17 8.48 4.51
C LEU A 145 -10.67 9.60 5.44
N THR A 146 -10.80 10.81 4.92
CA THR A 146 -11.20 12.02 5.65
C THR A 146 -12.42 12.67 5.01
N TRP A 147 -13.15 13.47 5.78
CA TRP A 147 -14.34 14.24 5.37
C TRP A 147 -15.60 13.42 5.06
N PRO A 148 -16.80 13.93 5.41
CA PRO A 148 -18.05 13.20 5.24
C PRO A 148 -18.30 12.67 3.82
N ASP A 149 -17.99 13.45 2.78
CA ASP A 149 -18.27 13.08 1.39
C ASP A 149 -17.54 11.79 0.96
N ASN A 150 -16.31 11.59 1.44
CA ASN A 150 -15.54 10.37 1.16
C ASN A 150 -16.10 9.15 1.90
N TYR A 151 -16.53 9.32 3.16
CA TYR A 151 -17.19 8.25 3.91
C TYR A 151 -18.53 7.86 3.28
N VAL A 152 -19.36 8.83 2.89
CA VAL A 152 -20.64 8.58 2.21
C VAL A 152 -20.40 7.84 0.89
N LYS A 153 -19.41 8.26 0.09
CA LYS A 153 -19.02 7.57 -1.14
C LYS A 153 -18.60 6.12 -0.87
N TYR A 154 -17.81 5.87 0.18
CA TYR A 154 -17.41 4.54 0.59
C TYR A 154 -18.58 3.67 1.07
N TRP A 155 -19.47 4.22 1.88
CA TRP A 155 -20.64 3.48 2.36
C TRP A 155 -21.57 3.09 1.21
N ARG A 156 -21.80 3.99 0.24
CA ARG A 156 -22.55 3.68 -0.99
C ARG A 156 -21.86 2.58 -1.80
N PHE A 157 -20.53 2.63 -1.95
CA PHE A 157 -19.77 1.55 -2.58
C PHE A 157 -19.91 0.21 -1.85
N ARG A 158 -20.02 0.23 -0.52
CA ARG A 158 -20.33 -0.95 0.30
C ARG A 158 -21.79 -1.43 0.18
N GLY A 159 -22.61 -0.80 -0.66
CA GLY A 159 -24.02 -1.13 -0.85
C GLY A 159 -24.94 -0.59 0.26
N ARG A 160 -24.44 0.27 1.16
CA ARG A 160 -25.23 0.86 2.24
C ARG A 160 -26.11 1.97 1.66
N LYS A 161 -27.36 2.04 2.12
CA LYS A 161 -28.34 3.05 1.67
C LYS A 161 -28.21 4.32 2.52
N ILE A 162 -27.87 5.43 1.88
CA ILE A 162 -27.85 6.77 2.48
C ILE A 162 -28.78 7.66 1.64
N SER A 163 -29.78 8.25 2.28
CA SER A 163 -30.72 9.16 1.61
C SER A 163 -29.97 10.35 1.02
N GLU A 164 -30.50 10.89 -0.07
CA GLU A 164 -29.89 12.05 -0.73
C GLU A 164 -29.96 13.31 0.14
N SER A 165 -31.00 13.44 0.98
CA SER A 165 -31.11 14.52 1.96
C SER A 165 -30.02 14.45 3.04
N THR A 166 -29.73 13.25 3.57
CA THR A 166 -28.65 13.06 4.55
C THR A 166 -27.30 13.35 3.90
N ALA A 167 -27.02 12.81 2.71
CA ALA A 167 -25.77 13.04 2.00
C ALA A 167 -25.53 14.53 1.71
N LYS A 168 -26.55 15.26 1.25
CA LYS A 168 -26.48 16.72 1.04
C LYS A 168 -26.23 17.48 2.33
N SER A 169 -26.88 17.09 3.43
CA SER A 169 -26.69 17.72 4.74
C SER A 169 -25.26 17.54 5.27
N LEU A 170 -24.69 16.34 5.11
CA LEU A 170 -23.30 16.04 5.48
C LEU A 170 -22.30 16.86 4.63
N SER A 171 -22.52 16.93 3.31
CA SER A 171 -21.68 17.75 2.42
C SER A 171 -21.77 19.24 2.74
N ALA A 172 -22.98 19.75 3.03
CA ALA A 172 -23.17 21.14 3.44
C ALA A 172 -22.46 21.46 4.76
N ALA A 173 -22.54 20.57 5.75
CA ALA A 173 -21.82 20.71 7.00
C ALA A 173 -20.30 20.71 6.80
N ALA A 174 -19.77 19.82 5.95
CA ALA A 174 -18.35 19.80 5.60
C ALA A 174 -17.88 21.11 4.97
N LYS A 175 -18.66 21.66 4.03
CA LYS A 175 -18.38 22.96 3.40
C LYS A 175 -18.40 24.10 4.41
N SER A 176 -19.37 24.12 5.32
CA SER A 176 -19.41 25.11 6.39
C SER A 176 -18.18 25.02 7.28
N ALA A 177 -17.84 23.81 7.76
CA ALA A 177 -16.68 23.60 8.62
C ALA A 177 -15.36 24.00 7.95
N ASP A 178 -15.18 23.66 6.67
CA ASP A 178 -13.97 24.06 5.95
C ASP A 178 -13.91 25.58 5.76
N LYS A 179 -15.03 26.22 5.37
CA LYS A 179 -15.09 27.68 5.14
C LYS A 179 -14.86 28.49 6.41
N THR A 180 -15.50 28.11 7.51
CA THR A 180 -15.47 28.88 8.78
C THR A 180 -14.34 28.45 9.70
N ARG A 181 -13.66 27.34 9.39
CA ARG A 181 -12.69 26.68 10.28
C ARG A 181 -13.32 26.23 11.61
N ASP A 182 -14.62 26.01 11.63
CA ASP A 182 -15.35 25.55 12.80
C ASP A 182 -15.81 24.09 12.63
N LYS A 183 -15.22 23.17 13.40
CA LYS A 183 -15.57 21.75 13.36
C LYS A 183 -16.91 21.43 14.02
N SER A 184 -17.54 22.37 14.75
CA SER A 184 -18.81 22.14 15.45
C SER A 184 -19.93 21.70 14.50
N TYR A 185 -19.89 22.16 13.24
CA TYR A 185 -20.81 21.74 12.17
C TYR A 185 -20.76 20.24 11.88
N LEU A 186 -19.64 19.58 12.20
CA LEU A 186 -19.38 18.17 11.93
C LEU A 186 -19.63 17.26 13.14
N ALA A 187 -19.91 17.83 14.31
CA ALA A 187 -20.20 17.06 15.52
C ALA A 187 -21.41 16.14 15.29
N ASP A 188 -21.34 14.91 15.81
CA ASP A 188 -22.42 13.92 15.62
C ASP A 188 -23.77 14.47 16.08
N ALA A 189 -23.81 15.12 17.25
CA ALA A 189 -25.02 15.76 17.78
C ALA A 189 -25.62 16.82 16.83
N ALA A 190 -24.79 17.56 16.10
CA ALA A 190 -25.22 18.58 15.13
C ALA A 190 -25.77 17.97 13.83
N LEU A 191 -25.42 16.71 13.54
CA LEU A 191 -25.76 16.01 12.31
C LEU A 191 -26.89 14.99 12.50
N THR A 192 -27.17 14.54 13.74
CA THR A 192 -28.25 13.60 14.04
C THR A 192 -29.61 14.09 13.56
N SER A 193 -29.95 15.35 13.84
CA SER A 193 -31.20 15.98 13.36
C SER A 193 -31.23 16.17 11.84
N LYS A 194 -30.08 16.01 11.17
CA LYS A 194 -29.91 16.08 9.71
C LYS A 194 -29.81 14.70 9.05
N GLY A 195 -30.15 13.65 9.80
CA GLY A 195 -30.25 12.28 9.30
C GLY A 195 -28.99 11.43 9.46
N LEU A 196 -27.99 11.88 10.22
CA LEU A 196 -26.89 11.00 10.65
C LEU A 196 -27.42 10.01 11.69
N THR A 197 -27.26 8.72 11.43
CA THR A 197 -27.73 7.66 12.35
C THR A 197 -26.58 7.07 13.16
N SER A 198 -26.91 6.39 14.27
CA SER A 198 -25.93 5.62 15.05
C SER A 198 -25.23 4.55 14.22
N GLU A 199 -25.91 3.97 13.21
CA GLU A 199 -25.28 3.04 12.28
C GLU A 199 -24.21 3.70 11.43
N MET A 200 -24.46 4.91 10.92
CA MET A 200 -23.47 5.68 10.14
C MET A 200 -22.27 6.08 10.99
N ILE A 201 -22.47 6.41 12.26
CA ILE A 201 -21.38 6.68 13.21
C ILE A 201 -20.53 5.41 13.40
N ARG A 202 -21.16 4.25 13.64
CA ARG A 202 -20.45 2.96 13.72
C ARG A 202 -19.70 2.64 12.42
N TRP A 203 -20.32 2.87 11.27
CA TRP A 203 -19.70 2.67 9.96
C TRP A 203 -18.50 3.56 9.70
N ARG A 204 -18.45 4.76 10.30
CA ARG A 204 -17.28 5.64 10.27
C ARG A 204 -16.15 5.00 11.08
N SER A 205 -16.41 4.59 12.32
CA SER A 205 -15.43 3.95 13.20
C SER A 205 -14.89 2.64 12.62
N ASP A 206 -15.75 1.81 12.01
CA ASP A 206 -15.39 0.54 11.39
C ASP A 206 -14.23 0.67 10.37
N VAL A 207 -14.07 1.83 9.69
CA VAL A 207 -12.96 2.08 8.75
C VAL A 207 -11.59 2.08 9.43
N GLY A 208 -11.53 2.46 10.71
CA GLY A 208 -10.30 2.42 11.52
C GLY A 208 -10.17 1.16 12.36
N ASP A 209 -11.29 0.58 12.77
CA ASP A 209 -11.34 -0.49 13.78
C ASP A 209 -11.34 -1.89 13.18
N LYS A 210 -11.88 -2.07 11.97
CA LYS A 210 -11.99 -3.38 11.30
C LYS A 210 -11.03 -3.47 10.13
N GLY A 211 -10.18 -4.51 10.13
CA GLY A 211 -9.22 -4.78 9.05
C GLY A 211 -9.88 -4.77 7.67
N HIS A 212 -11.04 -5.41 7.55
CA HIS A 212 -11.84 -5.44 6.32
C HIS A 212 -12.21 -4.04 5.81
N ASP A 213 -12.75 -3.15 6.65
CA ASP A 213 -13.16 -1.82 6.22
C ASP A 213 -11.97 -0.87 6.04
N ALA A 214 -10.89 -1.04 6.82
CA ALA A 214 -9.62 -0.35 6.61
C ALA A 214 -8.99 -0.68 5.24
N ALA A 215 -8.95 -1.96 4.86
CA ALA A 215 -8.39 -2.42 3.60
C ALA A 215 -9.29 -2.09 2.41
N MET A 216 -10.60 -2.34 2.53
CA MET A 216 -11.57 -2.10 1.46
C MET A 216 -11.72 -0.62 1.12
N SER A 217 -11.66 0.28 2.11
CA SER A 217 -11.72 1.73 1.88
C SER A 217 -10.52 2.23 1.07
N ALA A 218 -9.30 1.78 1.40
CA ALA A 218 -8.10 2.14 0.65
C ALA A 218 -8.13 1.60 -0.80
N GLY A 219 -8.56 0.36 -1.00
CA GLY A 219 -8.72 -0.21 -2.34
C GLY A 219 -9.81 0.47 -3.16
N ALA A 220 -10.94 0.86 -2.53
CA ALA A 220 -11.99 1.63 -3.20
C ALA A 220 -11.48 3.02 -3.60
N TYR A 221 -10.75 3.70 -2.71
CA TYR A 221 -10.15 4.99 -2.98
C TYR A 221 -9.14 4.92 -4.14
N TRP A 222 -8.26 3.92 -4.13
CA TRP A 222 -7.33 3.62 -5.22
C TRP A 222 -8.03 3.52 -6.57
N ALA A 223 -9.17 2.81 -6.63
CA ALA A 223 -9.95 2.67 -7.84
C ALA A 223 -10.59 3.98 -8.28
N TRP A 224 -11.17 4.76 -7.35
CA TRP A 224 -11.87 6.01 -7.68
C TRP A 224 -10.95 7.10 -8.19
N THR A 225 -9.71 7.15 -7.71
CA THR A 225 -8.75 8.19 -8.11
C THR A 225 -7.96 7.84 -9.36
N GLY A 226 -8.12 6.63 -9.90
CA GLY A 226 -7.37 6.17 -11.06
C GLY A 226 -5.87 5.96 -10.77
N ALA A 227 -5.50 5.72 -9.51
CA ALA A 227 -4.11 5.55 -9.08
C ALA A 227 -3.32 4.53 -9.93
N ALA A 228 -3.99 3.45 -10.37
CA ALA A 228 -3.38 2.43 -11.24
C ALA A 228 -2.79 3.01 -12.53
N GLN A 229 -3.39 4.04 -13.13
CA GLN A 229 -2.93 4.64 -14.39
C GLN A 229 -1.48 5.16 -14.29
N PHE A 230 -1.09 5.63 -13.11
CA PHE A 230 0.27 6.10 -12.87
C PHE A 230 1.16 4.99 -12.32
N ALA A 231 0.62 4.12 -11.46
CA ALA A 231 1.37 3.00 -10.90
C ALA A 231 1.78 1.94 -11.94
N ASP A 232 1.07 1.85 -13.08
CA ASP A 232 1.40 0.94 -14.18
C ASP A 232 2.54 1.44 -15.08
N LYS A 233 2.93 2.71 -14.96
CA LYS A 233 4.08 3.23 -15.71
C LYS A 233 5.35 2.62 -15.16
N SER A 234 6.25 2.19 -16.06
CA SER A 234 7.59 1.74 -15.67
C SER A 234 8.27 2.83 -14.82
N PRO A 235 8.70 2.50 -13.59
CA PRO A 235 9.28 3.49 -12.69
C PRO A 235 10.63 4.00 -13.21
N VAL A 236 10.78 5.32 -13.23
CA VAL A 236 12.04 6.01 -13.50
C VAL A 236 12.55 6.58 -12.18
N LEU A 237 13.57 5.95 -11.61
CA LEU A 237 14.15 6.35 -10.33
C LEU A 237 15.24 7.39 -10.54
N VAL A 238 15.09 8.54 -9.88
CA VAL A 238 16.06 9.64 -9.92
C VAL A 238 16.68 9.79 -8.55
N ARG A 239 18.01 9.66 -8.48
CA ARG A 239 18.78 9.84 -7.25
C ARG A 239 18.67 11.29 -6.77
N ASP A 240 18.41 11.46 -5.49
CA ASP A 240 18.35 12.76 -4.83
C ASP A 240 18.94 12.64 -3.42
N THR A 241 19.23 13.76 -2.77
CA THR A 241 19.86 13.80 -1.45
C THR A 241 19.26 14.86 -0.55
N GLU A 242 19.15 14.57 0.74
CA GLU A 242 18.86 15.56 1.77
C GLU A 242 19.97 15.58 2.82
N GLN A 243 20.28 16.78 3.30
CA GLN A 243 21.33 16.99 4.29
C GLN A 243 20.76 16.94 5.72
N VAL A 244 21.38 16.11 6.58
CA VAL A 244 21.09 16.03 8.01
C VAL A 244 22.38 16.29 8.78
N GLY A 245 22.49 17.47 9.39
CA GLY A 245 23.74 17.95 9.97
C GLY A 245 24.82 18.10 8.90
N THR A 246 25.92 17.36 9.03
CA THR A 246 27.04 17.37 8.05
C THR A 246 26.97 16.23 7.04
N LYS A 247 25.98 15.33 7.14
CA LYS A 247 25.88 14.14 6.30
C LYS A 247 24.74 14.27 5.30
N ASN A 248 25.02 13.90 4.05
CA ASN A 248 24.01 13.74 3.01
C ASN A 248 23.46 12.32 3.04
N TYR A 249 22.14 12.20 2.95
CA TYR A 249 21.44 10.93 2.87
C TYR A 249 20.73 10.82 1.52
N VAL A 250 20.90 9.68 0.88
CA VAL A 250 20.37 9.42 -0.46
C VAL A 250 18.96 8.88 -0.38
N TYR A 251 18.12 9.31 -1.33
CA TYR A 251 16.82 8.73 -1.60
C TYR A 251 16.54 8.79 -3.11
N TYR A 252 15.45 8.17 -3.55
CA TYR A 252 15.10 8.09 -4.96
C TYR A 252 13.69 8.63 -5.20
N THR A 253 13.57 9.61 -6.08
CA THR A 253 12.28 10.12 -6.53
C THR A 253 11.79 9.33 -7.74
N CYS A 254 10.47 9.35 -7.97
CA CYS A 254 9.84 8.68 -9.10
C CYS A 254 8.56 9.43 -9.47
N GLU A 255 8.52 10.08 -10.63
CA GLU A 255 7.39 10.93 -11.00
C GLU A 255 6.06 10.15 -11.04
N SER A 256 6.06 8.95 -11.64
CA SER A 256 4.85 8.14 -11.75
C SER A 256 4.29 7.77 -10.37
N PHE A 257 5.14 7.39 -9.43
CA PHE A 257 4.72 7.20 -8.04
C PHE A 257 4.30 8.51 -7.37
N GLY A 258 4.99 9.63 -7.63
CA GLY A 258 4.63 10.95 -7.12
C GLY A 258 3.23 11.40 -7.56
N GLN A 259 2.81 11.02 -8.77
CA GLN A 259 1.44 11.20 -9.25
C GLN A 259 0.44 10.34 -8.44
N VAL A 260 0.78 9.08 -8.15
CA VAL A 260 -0.03 8.24 -7.24
C VAL A 260 -0.13 8.87 -5.85
N ALA A 261 0.98 9.33 -5.28
CA ALA A 261 0.99 9.98 -3.98
C ALA A 261 0.14 11.27 -3.96
N SER A 262 0.14 12.01 -5.06
CA SER A 262 -0.75 13.16 -5.25
C SER A 262 -2.21 12.76 -5.26
N THR A 263 -2.56 11.64 -5.93
CA THR A 263 -3.94 11.14 -5.92
C THR A 263 -4.41 10.72 -4.53
N VAL A 264 -3.53 10.12 -3.72
CA VAL A 264 -3.86 9.74 -2.34
C VAL A 264 -4.02 10.98 -1.46
N ASN A 265 -3.15 11.97 -1.61
CA ASN A 265 -3.12 13.15 -0.75
C ASN A 265 -4.14 14.24 -1.13
N TYR A 266 -4.45 14.40 -2.41
CA TYR A 266 -5.31 15.48 -2.95
C TYR A 266 -6.55 14.97 -3.69
N GLY A 267 -6.72 13.66 -3.84
CA GLY A 267 -7.82 13.06 -4.61
C GLY A 267 -7.66 13.14 -6.14
N ARG A 268 -6.53 13.65 -6.64
CA ARG A 268 -6.25 13.80 -8.08
C ARG A 268 -4.75 13.80 -8.38
N PRO A 269 -4.32 13.45 -9.60
CA PRO A 269 -2.94 13.64 -10.01
C PRO A 269 -2.55 15.12 -10.00
N MET A 270 -1.25 15.38 -9.91
CA MET A 270 -0.70 16.72 -9.94
C MET A 270 -0.56 17.20 -11.39
N PRO A 271 -1.28 18.26 -11.81
CA PRO A 271 -1.19 18.76 -13.18
C PRO A 271 0.21 19.25 -13.56
N ASP A 272 0.91 19.86 -12.60
CA ASP A 272 2.31 20.28 -12.72
C ASP A 272 3.18 19.35 -11.86
N PRO A 273 3.93 18.39 -12.46
CA PRO A 273 4.77 17.45 -11.72
C PRO A 273 5.79 18.11 -10.78
N SER A 274 6.22 19.35 -11.05
CA SER A 274 7.14 20.08 -10.17
C SER A 274 6.55 20.38 -8.79
N LYS A 275 5.21 20.33 -8.65
CA LYS A 275 4.47 20.52 -7.40
C LYS A 275 4.30 19.24 -6.59
N ILE A 276 4.72 18.07 -7.10
CA ILE A 276 4.70 16.81 -6.33
C ILE A 276 5.47 16.94 -5.01
N LYS A 277 6.52 17.77 -4.97
CA LYS A 277 7.26 18.08 -3.75
C LYS A 277 6.42 18.67 -2.60
N SER A 278 5.22 19.17 -2.90
CA SER A 278 4.28 19.70 -1.91
C SER A 278 3.37 18.63 -1.29
N VAL A 279 3.36 17.40 -1.83
CA VAL A 279 2.62 16.28 -1.25
C VAL A 279 3.13 16.02 0.17
N TYR A 280 2.22 15.86 1.12
CA TYR A 280 2.57 15.64 2.52
C TYR A 280 3.38 14.34 2.67
N GLY A 281 4.58 14.46 3.28
CA GLY A 281 5.47 13.34 3.53
C GLY A 281 6.08 12.72 2.27
N ILE A 282 6.15 13.43 1.14
CA ILE A 282 6.56 12.87 -0.15
C ILE A 282 7.93 12.15 -0.15
N VAL A 283 8.93 12.69 0.56
CA VAL A 283 10.25 12.03 0.67
C VAL A 283 10.14 10.69 1.39
N THR A 284 9.37 10.63 2.47
CA THR A 284 9.15 9.38 3.22
C THR A 284 8.33 8.39 2.38
N ARG A 285 7.35 8.86 1.61
CA ARG A 285 6.63 8.04 0.62
C ARG A 285 7.56 7.46 -0.43
N TYR A 286 8.49 8.27 -0.96
CA TYR A 286 9.50 7.81 -1.92
C TYR A 286 10.41 6.72 -1.34
N GLN A 287 10.84 6.88 -0.09
CA GLN A 287 11.65 5.87 0.59
C GLN A 287 10.87 4.57 0.84
N ALA A 288 9.61 4.67 1.27
CA ALA A 288 8.73 3.52 1.43
C ALA A 288 8.46 2.81 0.09
N TYR A 289 8.22 3.58 -0.99
CA TYR A 289 8.06 3.06 -2.34
C TYR A 289 9.32 2.33 -2.84
N THR A 290 10.49 2.94 -2.66
CA THR A 290 11.79 2.36 -3.03
C THR A 290 12.08 1.07 -2.27
N ASN A 291 11.78 1.04 -0.97
CA ASN A 291 11.90 -0.17 -0.15
C ASN A 291 10.93 -1.26 -0.65
N ALA A 292 9.67 -0.90 -0.93
CA ALA A 292 8.69 -1.84 -1.45
C ALA A 292 9.06 -2.39 -2.83
N LEU A 293 9.63 -1.57 -3.74
CA LEU A 293 10.16 -2.04 -5.01
C LEU A 293 11.26 -3.08 -4.80
N THR A 294 12.20 -2.82 -3.89
CA THR A 294 13.32 -3.75 -3.62
C THR A 294 12.84 -5.11 -3.08
N VAL A 295 11.70 -5.14 -2.37
CA VAL A 295 11.11 -6.38 -1.85
C VAL A 295 10.25 -7.09 -2.90
N LEU A 296 9.50 -6.35 -3.72
CA LEU A 296 8.46 -6.89 -4.60
C LEU A 296 8.92 -7.14 -6.04
N THR A 297 10.14 -6.72 -6.40
CA THR A 297 10.65 -6.80 -7.77
C THR A 297 12.10 -7.30 -7.80
N GLU A 298 12.49 -7.90 -8.93
CA GLU A 298 13.84 -8.43 -9.12
C GLU A 298 14.69 -7.60 -10.11
N LEU A 299 14.09 -6.67 -10.86
CA LEU A 299 14.72 -6.01 -12.02
C LEU A 299 14.71 -4.47 -11.91
N MET A 300 14.97 -3.93 -10.73
CA MET A 300 15.10 -2.49 -10.55
C MET A 300 16.54 -2.02 -10.69
N SER A 301 16.70 -0.80 -11.22
CA SER A 301 17.99 -0.15 -11.40
C SER A 301 17.98 1.20 -10.70
N TYR A 302 19.00 1.43 -9.88
CA TYR A 302 19.16 2.61 -9.06
C TYR A 302 20.42 3.37 -9.50
N PRO A 303 20.28 4.58 -10.08
CA PRO A 303 21.46 5.37 -10.46
C PRO A 303 22.24 5.82 -9.22
N ASP A 304 23.57 5.77 -9.29
CA ASP A 304 24.46 6.43 -8.33
C ASP A 304 24.78 7.88 -8.74
N ALA A 305 25.71 8.52 -8.02
CA ALA A 305 26.08 9.92 -8.26
C ALA A 305 26.66 10.20 -9.66
N VAL A 306 27.17 9.18 -10.36
CA VAL A 306 27.72 9.31 -11.73
C VAL A 306 26.78 8.72 -12.79
N GLY A 307 25.58 8.29 -12.38
CA GLY A 307 24.56 7.71 -13.27
C GLY A 307 24.75 6.21 -13.55
N LYS A 308 25.70 5.54 -12.89
CA LYS A 308 25.83 4.07 -13.02
C LYS A 308 24.67 3.40 -12.30
N LEU A 309 24.07 2.42 -12.97
CA LEU A 309 22.92 1.67 -12.46
C LEU A 309 23.37 0.54 -11.53
N ASN A 310 22.73 0.45 -10.37
CA ASN A 310 22.95 -0.59 -9.36
C ASN A 310 21.66 -1.37 -9.11
N GLU A 311 21.77 -2.63 -8.69
CA GLU A 311 20.61 -3.49 -8.38
C GLU A 311 19.90 -3.10 -7.07
N LYS A 312 20.57 -2.32 -6.22
CA LYS A 312 20.04 -1.88 -4.92
C LYS A 312 20.19 -0.37 -4.75
N PRO A 313 19.28 0.27 -3.99
CA PRO A 313 19.44 1.67 -3.61
C PRO A 313 20.75 1.88 -2.83
N GLU A 314 21.35 3.05 -2.99
CA GLU A 314 22.48 3.47 -2.16
C GLU A 314 22.11 3.43 -0.67
N ASP A 315 23.04 2.96 0.18
CA ASP A 315 22.85 2.77 1.63
C ASP A 315 21.66 1.88 2.05
N PHE A 316 21.13 1.05 1.13
CA PHE A 316 19.99 0.19 1.42
C PHE A 316 20.27 -0.81 2.55
N LYS A 317 19.45 -0.73 3.61
CA LYS A 317 19.47 -1.65 4.74
C LYS A 317 18.18 -2.48 4.75
N PRO A 318 18.22 -3.75 4.27
CA PRO A 318 17.04 -4.59 4.28
C PRO A 318 16.58 -4.83 5.72
N ARG A 319 15.26 -4.79 5.93
CA ARG A 319 14.68 -5.24 7.17
C ARG A 319 14.72 -6.77 7.20
N ARG A 320 15.54 -7.33 8.08
CA ARG A 320 15.59 -8.79 8.33
C ARG A 320 14.70 -9.07 9.54
N GLU A 321 13.58 -9.75 9.33
CA GLU A 321 12.70 -10.28 10.38
C GLU A 321 12.81 -11.80 10.47
#